data_AF-A0A7S0Z4Y8-F1
#
_entry.id   AF-A0A7S0Z4Y8-F1
#
_cell.length_a   1.000
_cell.length_b   1.000
_cell.length_c   1.000
_cell.angle_alpha   90.00
_cell.angle_beta   90.00
_cell.angle_gamma   90.00
#
_symmetry.space_group_name_H-M   'P 1'
#
loop_
_entity.id
_entity.type
_entity.pdbx_description
1 polymer ?
#
loop_
_entity_poly.entity_id
_entity_poly.type
_entity_poly.pdbx_seq_one_letter_code
_entity_poly.pdbx_strand_id
1 'polypeptide(L)'
;RARVAACDKEISQLLKRKSKLENVAMDQGVEVKKLEHKISRLVKDAEDAVAHLDTLKNEHQWIAGECATFGKAGGDYDFKKRSPAEAQTELAACEEAQATLGKRVNKKVIAMFDKAEAEFKELQEKRRIVLNDRSKIQKVITELDEKKREALQLTWEKVTTDFGSIFSTLLPGTMAKLDIPEGCDSVMDGLE
;
A
#
# COMPACT_ATOMS: atom_id res chain seq x y z
N ARG A 1 -30.77 77.02 69.75
CA ARG A 1 -30.18 75.72 70.19
C ARG A 1 -30.88 74.51 69.56
N ALA A 2 -32.21 74.40 69.62
CA ALA A 2 -32.94 73.26 69.02
C ALA A 2 -32.77 73.10 67.48
N ARG A 3 -32.79 74.19 66.70
CA ARG A 3 -32.55 74.13 65.24
C ARG A 3 -31.15 73.64 64.87
N VAL A 4 -30.13 74.02 65.64
CA VAL A 4 -28.74 73.61 65.39
C VAL A 4 -28.58 72.10 65.64
N ALA A 5 -29.14 71.59 66.74
CA ALA A 5 -29.13 70.16 67.04
C ALA A 5 -29.91 69.31 66.01
N ALA A 6 -31.00 69.86 65.43
CA ALA A 6 -31.73 69.21 64.34
C ALA A 6 -30.88 69.13 63.07
N CYS A 7 -30.21 70.22 62.70
CA CYS A 7 -29.27 70.24 61.57
C CYS A 7 -28.09 69.27 61.79
N ASP A 8 -27.50 69.18 62.99
CA ASP A 8 -26.41 68.25 63.29
C ASP A 8 -26.84 66.78 63.16
N LYS A 9 -28.08 66.47 63.56
CA LYS A 9 -28.68 65.14 63.40
C LYS A 9 -28.88 64.80 61.92
N GLU A 10 -29.34 65.77 61.13
CA GLU A 10 -29.56 65.62 59.69
C GLU A 10 -28.22 65.45 58.93
N ILE A 11 -27.21 66.26 59.27
CA ILE A 11 -25.83 66.13 58.76
C ILE A 11 -25.27 64.73 59.08
N SER A 12 -25.45 64.25 60.32
CA SER A 12 -24.98 62.91 60.72
C SER A 12 -25.68 61.78 59.94
N GLN A 13 -26.98 61.93 59.66
CA GLN A 13 -27.72 60.97 58.84
C GLN A 13 -27.27 60.99 57.38
N LEU A 14 -27.05 62.18 56.81
CA LEU A 14 -26.53 62.35 55.45
C LEU A 14 -25.12 61.76 55.30
N LEU A 15 -24.24 61.96 56.29
CA LEU A 15 -22.89 61.36 56.29
C LEU A 15 -22.94 59.83 56.34
N LYS A 16 -23.81 59.24 57.17
CA LYS A 16 -24.03 57.79 57.19
C LYS A 16 -24.56 57.27 55.85
N ARG A 17 -25.48 58.01 55.22
CA ARG A 17 -26.03 57.63 53.91
C ARG A 17 -24.99 57.76 52.80
N LYS A 18 -24.16 58.81 52.82
CA LYS A 18 -23.02 58.99 51.91
C LYS A 18 -22.03 57.84 52.02
N SER A 19 -21.58 57.50 53.23
CA SER A 19 -20.66 56.38 53.45
C SER A 19 -21.23 55.03 52.98
N LYS A 20 -22.53 54.78 53.21
CA LYS A 20 -23.19 53.58 52.66
C LYS A 20 -23.20 53.55 51.14
N LEU A 21 -23.52 54.67 50.50
CA LEU A 21 -23.52 54.79 49.04
C LEU A 21 -22.11 54.63 48.46
N GLU A 22 -21.08 55.16 49.14
CA GLU A 22 -19.67 54.98 48.75
C GLU A 22 -19.25 53.51 48.79
N ASN A 23 -19.62 52.76 49.84
CA ASN A 23 -19.35 51.33 49.91
C ASN A 23 -20.07 50.54 48.81
N VAL A 24 -21.35 50.84 48.55
CA VAL A 24 -22.11 50.20 47.46
C VAL A 24 -21.48 50.50 46.10
N ALA A 25 -21.04 51.74 45.86
CA ALA A 25 -20.35 52.11 44.63
C ALA A 25 -19.02 51.36 44.48
N MET A 26 -18.28 51.16 45.56
CA MET A 26 -17.05 50.37 45.55
C MET A 26 -17.32 48.90 45.22
N ASP A 27 -18.32 48.28 45.87
CA ASP A 27 -18.72 46.89 45.62
C ASP A 27 -19.20 46.69 44.17
N GLN A 28 -20.02 47.62 43.66
CA GLN A 28 -20.45 47.62 42.26
C GLN A 28 -19.26 47.78 41.30
N GLY A 29 -18.28 48.62 41.62
CA GLY A 29 -17.07 48.77 40.82
C GLY A 29 -16.24 47.48 40.74
N VAL A 30 -16.21 46.68 41.81
CA VAL A 30 -15.57 45.35 41.81
C VAL A 30 -16.33 44.37 40.94
N GLU A 31 -17.67 44.34 41.03
CA GLU A 31 -18.48 43.44 40.20
C GLU A 31 -18.43 43.78 38.72
N VAL A 32 -18.40 45.08 38.35
CA VAL A 32 -18.19 45.50 36.97
C VAL A 32 -16.88 44.92 36.41
N LYS A 33 -15.77 45.06 37.14
CA LYS A 33 -14.47 44.50 36.70
C LYS A 33 -14.50 42.97 36.56
N LYS A 34 -15.18 42.26 37.47
CA LYS A 34 -15.35 40.80 37.35
C LYS A 34 -16.12 40.42 36.09
N LEU A 35 -17.20 41.15 35.81
CA LEU A 35 -18.02 40.91 34.62
C LEU A 35 -17.25 41.26 33.35
N GLU A 36 -16.49 42.35 33.31
CA GLU A 36 -15.63 42.72 32.18
C GLU A 36 -14.58 41.63 31.88
N HIS A 37 -13.90 41.12 32.90
CA HIS A 37 -12.96 40.01 32.72
C HIS A 37 -13.66 38.73 32.23
N LYS A 38 -14.85 38.44 32.75
CA LYS A 38 -15.65 37.28 32.30
C LYS A 38 -16.08 37.43 30.84
N ILE A 39 -16.53 38.62 30.44
CA ILE A 39 -16.90 38.92 29.04
C ILE A 39 -15.68 38.77 28.14
N SER A 40 -14.55 39.38 28.50
CA SER A 40 -13.32 39.29 27.71
C SER A 40 -12.86 37.84 27.53
N ARG A 41 -12.95 37.02 28.59
CA ARG A 41 -12.65 35.59 28.50
C ARG A 41 -13.61 34.85 27.57
N LEU A 42 -14.92 35.08 27.71
CA LEU A 42 -15.92 34.40 26.87
C LEU A 42 -15.82 34.79 25.40
N VAL A 43 -15.49 36.05 25.10
CA VAL A 43 -15.24 36.50 23.72
C VAL A 43 -14.05 35.75 23.14
N LYS A 44 -12.94 35.69 23.88
CA LYS A 44 -11.76 34.95 23.43
C LYS A 44 -12.04 33.46 23.24
N ASP A 45 -12.72 32.83 24.19
CA ASP A 45 -13.09 31.41 24.11
C ASP A 45 -13.99 31.14 22.88
N ALA A 46 -14.87 32.08 22.52
CA ALA A 46 -15.71 31.97 21.33
C ALA A 46 -14.91 32.14 20.02
N GLU A 47 -13.98 33.09 19.98
CA GLU A 47 -13.07 33.29 18.83
C GLU A 47 -12.19 32.04 18.61
N ASP A 48 -11.60 31.51 19.68
CA ASP A 48 -10.77 30.30 19.64
C ASP A 48 -11.59 29.08 19.17
N ALA A 49 -12.85 28.95 19.62
CA ALA A 49 -13.74 27.86 19.19
C ALA A 49 -14.11 27.94 17.70
N VAL A 50 -14.36 29.15 17.17
CA VAL A 50 -14.62 29.34 15.73
C VAL A 50 -13.39 28.97 14.90
N ALA A 51 -12.21 29.45 15.30
CA ALA A 51 -10.95 29.11 14.62
C ALA A 51 -10.68 27.59 14.65
N HIS A 52 -10.99 26.92 15.75
CA HIS A 52 -10.87 25.47 15.87
C HIS A 52 -11.83 24.73 14.93
N LEU A 53 -13.09 25.18 14.82
CA LEU A 53 -14.06 24.60 13.89
C LEU A 53 -13.63 24.75 12.43
N ASP A 54 -13.07 25.89 12.05
CA ASP A 54 -12.58 26.10 10.68
C ASP A 54 -11.37 25.21 10.39
N THR A 55 -10.48 25.02 11.36
CA THR A 55 -9.35 24.08 11.25
C THR A 55 -9.86 22.65 11.01
N LEU A 56 -10.82 22.18 11.82
CA LEU A 56 -11.40 20.84 11.68
C LEU A 56 -12.09 20.65 10.32
N LYS A 57 -12.83 21.63 9.82
CA LYS A 57 -13.47 21.56 8.50
C LYS A 57 -12.45 21.47 7.37
N ASN A 58 -11.30 22.12 7.49
CA ASN A 58 -10.24 22.08 6.50
C ASN A 58 -9.48 20.75 6.50
N GLU A 59 -9.18 20.22 7.69
CA GLU A 59 -8.50 18.93 7.86
C GLU A 59 -9.38 17.74 7.47
N HIS A 60 -10.68 17.85 7.70
CA HIS A 60 -11.64 16.77 7.52
C HIS A 60 -12.74 17.17 6.53
N GLN A 61 -12.44 17.05 5.23
CA GLN A 61 -13.35 17.45 4.15
C GLN A 61 -14.74 16.79 4.20
N TRP A 62 -14.84 15.60 4.78
CA TRP A 62 -16.12 14.88 4.95
C TRP A 62 -17.11 15.63 5.86
N ILE A 63 -16.61 16.45 6.80
CA ILE A 63 -17.46 17.23 7.72
C ILE A 63 -18.42 18.13 6.96
N ALA A 64 -18.01 18.72 5.83
CA ALA A 64 -18.88 19.58 5.04
C ALA A 64 -20.12 18.85 4.52
N GLY A 65 -19.99 17.58 4.12
CA GLY A 65 -21.09 16.76 3.62
C GLY A 65 -22.00 16.23 4.73
N GLU A 66 -21.44 15.95 5.90
CA GLU A 66 -22.14 15.21 6.95
C GLU A 66 -22.58 16.07 8.15
N CYS A 67 -22.10 17.32 8.26
CA CYS A 67 -22.42 18.22 9.37
C CYS A 67 -23.92 18.39 9.62
N ALA A 68 -24.74 18.35 8.57
CA ALA A 68 -26.19 18.45 8.65
C ALA A 68 -26.84 17.26 9.38
N THR A 69 -26.12 16.17 9.61
CA THR A 69 -26.59 14.97 10.31
C THR A 69 -26.08 14.85 11.74
N PHE A 70 -25.17 15.73 12.16
CA PHE A 70 -24.59 15.71 13.50
C PHE A 70 -25.66 15.96 14.57
N GLY A 71 -25.68 15.11 15.60
CA GLY A 71 -26.63 15.20 16.72
C GLY A 71 -28.07 14.79 16.38
N LYS A 72 -28.34 14.28 15.16
CA LYS A 72 -29.67 13.74 14.82
C LYS A 72 -29.91 12.42 15.54
N ALA A 73 -31.01 12.34 16.28
CA ALA A 73 -31.41 11.14 17.01
C ALA A 73 -31.61 9.96 16.05
N GLY A 74 -31.02 8.80 16.38
CA GLY A 74 -31.09 7.58 15.57
C GLY A 74 -30.21 7.58 14.30
N GLY A 75 -29.41 8.62 14.06
CA GLY A 75 -28.38 8.64 13.00
C GLY A 75 -27.00 8.20 13.50
N ASP A 76 -26.04 8.11 12.58
CA ASP A 76 -24.66 7.69 12.89
C ASP A 76 -23.92 8.67 13.84
N TYR A 77 -24.39 9.91 13.88
CA TYR A 77 -23.88 10.98 14.74
C TYR A 77 -24.80 11.32 15.92
N ASP A 78 -25.55 10.34 16.42
CA ASP A 78 -26.36 10.51 17.63
C ASP A 78 -25.50 10.58 18.90
N PHE A 79 -25.16 11.80 19.31
CA PHE A 79 -24.32 12.06 20.48
C PHE A 79 -24.96 11.65 21.82
N LYS A 80 -26.26 11.36 21.86
CA LYS A 80 -26.91 10.82 23.06
C LYS A 80 -26.74 9.32 23.17
N LYS A 81 -26.73 8.61 22.04
CA LYS A 81 -26.50 7.17 21.97
C LYS A 81 -25.02 6.83 22.08
N ARG A 82 -24.15 7.66 21.51
CA ARG A 82 -22.69 7.52 21.60
C ARG A 82 -22.07 8.82 22.09
N SER A 83 -21.61 8.79 23.33
CA SER A 83 -20.98 9.96 23.94
C SER A 83 -19.70 10.35 23.18
N PRO A 84 -19.49 11.64 22.88
CA PRO A 84 -18.24 12.12 22.30
C PRO A 84 -17.00 11.74 23.15
N ALA A 85 -17.13 11.74 24.49
CA ALA A 85 -16.03 11.40 25.38
C ALA A 85 -15.64 9.91 25.30
N GLU A 86 -16.64 9.02 25.18
CA GLU A 86 -16.41 7.58 24.99
C GLU A 86 -15.79 7.32 23.61
N ALA A 87 -16.32 7.96 22.56
CA ALA A 87 -15.78 7.85 21.20
C ALA A 87 -14.33 8.34 21.12
N GLN A 88 -13.97 9.39 21.85
CA GLN A 88 -12.60 9.90 21.89
C GLN A 88 -11.64 8.95 22.64
N THR A 89 -12.13 8.29 23.70
CA THR A 89 -11.36 7.27 24.41
C THR A 89 -11.11 6.05 23.53
N GLU A 90 -12.14 5.61 22.79
CA GLU A 90 -12.02 4.51 21.84
C GLU A 90 -11.08 4.86 20.67
N LEU A 91 -11.18 6.08 20.13
CA LEU A 91 -10.26 6.57 19.10
C LEU A 91 -8.81 6.51 19.57
N ALA A 92 -8.52 7.01 20.78
CA ALA A 92 -7.17 6.97 21.34
C ALA A 92 -6.65 5.53 21.52
N ALA A 93 -7.50 4.61 21.99
CA ALA A 93 -7.15 3.19 22.09
C ALA A 93 -6.88 2.55 20.72
N CYS A 94 -7.69 2.88 19.70
CA CYS A 94 -7.49 2.43 18.33
C CYS A 94 -6.20 2.99 17.71
N GLU A 95 -5.89 4.27 17.93
CA GLU A 95 -4.66 4.91 17.46
C GLU A 95 -3.43 4.28 18.12
N GLU A 96 -3.47 4.00 19.42
CA GLU A 96 -2.39 3.31 20.13
C GLU A 96 -2.19 1.87 19.60
N ALA A 97 -3.29 1.15 19.38
CA ALA A 97 -3.26 -0.18 18.79
C ALA A 97 -2.67 -0.14 17.37
N GLN A 98 -3.11 0.83 16.55
CA GLN A 98 -2.60 1.04 15.19
C GLN A 98 -1.12 1.40 15.19
N ALA A 99 -0.65 2.27 16.10
CA ALA A 99 0.75 2.62 16.23
C ALA A 99 1.61 1.41 16.65
N THR A 100 1.10 0.60 17.56
CA THR A 100 1.77 -0.62 18.03
C THR A 100 1.86 -1.67 16.92
N LEU A 101 0.77 -1.92 16.20
CA LEU A 101 0.73 -2.82 15.05
C LEU A 101 1.60 -2.27 13.90
N GLY A 102 1.56 -0.96 13.65
CA GLY A 102 2.33 -0.30 12.62
C GLY A 102 3.85 -0.43 12.80
N LYS A 103 4.34 -0.62 14.04
CA LYS A 103 5.75 -0.95 14.32
C LYS A 103 6.11 -2.38 13.93
N ARG A 104 5.14 -3.31 13.97
CA ARG A 104 5.32 -4.73 13.65
C ARG A 104 5.09 -5.05 12.18
N VAL A 105 4.40 -4.18 11.45
CA VAL A 105 4.09 -4.37 10.04
C VAL A 105 5.20 -3.77 9.17
N ASN A 106 5.73 -4.58 8.25
CA ASN A 106 6.62 -4.09 7.20
C ASN A 106 5.78 -3.34 6.15
N LYS A 107 5.78 -2.00 6.19
CA LYS A 107 5.04 -1.15 5.25
C LYS A 107 5.46 -1.31 3.79
N LYS A 108 6.64 -1.89 3.53
CA LYS A 108 7.15 -2.18 2.18
C LYS A 108 6.77 -3.58 1.68
N VAL A 109 6.07 -4.38 2.48
CA VAL A 109 5.75 -5.77 2.12
C VAL A 109 4.96 -5.88 0.83
N ILE A 110 4.05 -4.93 0.56
CA ILE A 110 3.27 -4.90 -0.68
C ILE A 110 4.21 -4.74 -1.88
N ALA A 111 5.09 -3.73 -1.87
CA ALA A 111 6.05 -3.53 -2.95
C ALA A 111 7.06 -4.68 -3.07
N MET A 112 7.48 -5.29 -1.95
CA MET A 112 8.33 -6.48 -1.98
C MET A 112 7.61 -7.68 -2.59
N PHE A 113 6.31 -7.84 -2.30
CA PHE A 113 5.47 -8.89 -2.86
C PHE A 113 5.31 -8.70 -4.37
N ASP A 114 4.97 -7.49 -4.83
CA ASP A 114 4.83 -7.17 -6.25
C ASP A 114 6.14 -7.46 -7.02
N LYS A 115 7.28 -7.10 -6.42
CA LYS A 115 8.61 -7.40 -6.99
C LYS A 115 8.87 -8.90 -7.07
N ALA A 116 8.60 -9.65 -6.00
CA ALA A 116 8.78 -11.10 -5.97
C ALA A 116 7.86 -11.80 -6.98
N GLU A 117 6.63 -11.33 -7.15
CA GLU A 117 5.69 -11.86 -8.14
C GLU A 117 6.19 -11.61 -9.57
N ALA A 118 6.74 -10.42 -9.84
CA ALA A 118 7.34 -10.10 -11.13
C ALA A 118 8.56 -10.99 -11.45
N GLU A 119 9.49 -11.15 -10.49
CA GLU A 119 10.66 -12.03 -10.64
C GLU A 119 10.24 -13.49 -10.85
N PHE A 120 9.20 -13.95 -10.15
CA PHE A 120 8.66 -15.30 -10.31
C PHE A 120 8.08 -15.52 -11.71
N LYS A 121 7.31 -14.56 -12.23
CA LYS A 121 6.77 -14.63 -13.61
C LYS A 121 7.90 -14.66 -14.64
N GLU A 122 8.93 -13.84 -14.46
CA GLU A 122 10.09 -13.83 -15.34
C GLU A 122 10.82 -15.18 -15.32
N LEU A 123 11.02 -15.76 -14.13
CA LEU A 123 11.65 -17.08 -13.98
C LEU A 123 10.83 -18.20 -14.62
N GLN A 124 9.50 -18.17 -14.49
CA GLN A 124 8.64 -19.12 -15.18
C GLN A 124 8.78 -19.04 -16.69
N GLU A 125 8.83 -17.83 -17.24
CA GLU A 125 8.99 -17.63 -18.68
C GLU A 125 10.36 -18.11 -19.17
N LYS A 126 11.44 -17.78 -18.44
CA LYS A 126 12.79 -18.31 -18.73
C LYS A 126 12.80 -19.84 -18.70
N ARG A 127 12.18 -20.46 -17.69
CA ARG A 127 12.06 -21.93 -17.61
C ARG A 127 11.33 -22.50 -18.82
N ARG A 128 10.23 -21.87 -19.25
CA ARG A 128 9.46 -22.29 -20.42
C ARG A 128 10.31 -22.25 -21.70
N ILE A 129 11.06 -21.16 -21.90
CA ILE A 129 11.96 -21.00 -23.05
C ILE A 129 13.04 -22.09 -23.05
N VAL A 130 13.74 -22.29 -21.93
CA VAL A 130 14.80 -23.30 -21.81
C VAL A 130 14.28 -24.71 -22.10
N LEU A 131 13.10 -25.07 -21.58
CA LEU A 131 12.50 -26.38 -21.85
C LEU A 131 12.13 -26.57 -23.32
N ASN A 132 11.60 -25.52 -23.95
CA ASN A 132 11.24 -25.54 -25.37
C ASN A 132 12.49 -25.67 -26.25
N ASP A 133 13.55 -24.91 -25.95
CA ASP A 133 14.80 -24.96 -26.71
C ASP A 133 15.51 -26.30 -26.52
N ARG A 134 15.48 -26.88 -25.32
CA ARG A 134 15.94 -28.27 -25.09
C ARG A 134 15.20 -29.26 -26.00
N SER A 135 13.87 -29.12 -26.11
CA SER A 135 13.07 -29.99 -26.99
C SER A 135 13.43 -29.81 -28.46
N LYS A 136 13.64 -28.56 -28.91
CA LYS A 136 14.07 -28.28 -30.30
C LYS A 136 15.45 -28.86 -30.59
N ILE A 137 16.42 -28.67 -29.70
CA ILE A 137 17.77 -29.21 -29.88
C ILE A 137 17.71 -30.74 -29.99
N GLN A 138 16.93 -31.40 -29.13
CA GLN A 138 16.75 -32.85 -29.21
C GLN A 138 16.17 -33.29 -30.57
N LYS A 139 15.17 -32.57 -31.09
CA LYS A 139 14.59 -32.87 -32.41
C LYS A 139 15.60 -32.69 -33.53
N VAL A 140 16.37 -31.60 -33.50
CA VAL A 140 17.40 -31.33 -34.52
C VAL A 140 18.48 -32.41 -34.48
N ILE A 141 18.91 -32.86 -33.30
CA ILE A 141 19.87 -33.98 -33.17
C ILE A 141 19.29 -35.24 -33.84
N THR A 142 18.06 -35.61 -33.51
CA THR A 142 17.44 -36.80 -34.12
C THR A 142 17.27 -36.68 -35.64
N GLU A 143 16.94 -35.49 -36.14
CA GLU A 143 16.84 -35.23 -37.59
C GLU A 143 18.21 -35.29 -38.27
N LEU A 144 19.28 -34.82 -37.61
CA LEU A 144 20.64 -34.89 -38.13
C LEU A 144 21.16 -36.33 -38.14
N ASP A 145 20.89 -37.10 -37.10
CA ASP A 145 21.26 -38.52 -37.03
C ASP A 145 20.57 -39.33 -38.15
N GLU A 146 19.31 -39.03 -38.45
CA GLU A 146 18.59 -39.67 -39.55
C GLU A 146 19.16 -39.28 -40.91
N LYS A 147 19.41 -37.99 -41.15
CA LYS A 147 20.07 -37.54 -42.39
C LYS A 147 21.47 -38.12 -42.56
N LYS A 148 22.22 -38.29 -41.47
CA LYS A 148 23.52 -38.97 -41.47
C LYS A 148 23.35 -40.42 -41.92
N ARG A 149 22.35 -41.13 -41.40
CA ARG A 149 22.00 -42.51 -41.78
C ARG A 149 21.70 -42.62 -43.27
N GLU A 150 20.79 -41.78 -43.75
CA GLU A 150 20.36 -41.75 -45.16
C GLU A 150 21.54 -41.44 -46.09
N ALA A 151 22.35 -40.44 -45.75
CA ALA A 151 23.51 -40.05 -46.56
C ALA A 151 24.57 -41.16 -46.61
N LEU A 152 24.84 -41.84 -45.50
CA LEU A 152 25.78 -42.96 -45.45
C LEU A 152 25.28 -44.15 -46.25
N GLN A 153 23.99 -44.50 -46.12
CA GLN A 153 23.36 -45.57 -46.89
C GLN A 153 23.46 -45.30 -48.40
N LEU A 154 23.08 -44.10 -48.84
CA LEU A 154 23.17 -43.69 -50.25
C LEU A 154 24.61 -43.72 -50.77
N THR A 155 25.57 -43.27 -49.96
CA THR A 155 26.98 -43.27 -50.33
C THR A 155 27.51 -44.69 -50.47
N TRP A 156 27.18 -45.57 -49.51
CA TRP A 156 27.57 -46.98 -49.52
C TRP A 156 27.01 -47.71 -50.75
N GLU A 157 25.74 -47.51 -51.10
CA GLU A 157 25.12 -48.11 -52.28
C GLU A 157 25.82 -47.69 -53.58
N LYS A 158 26.15 -46.39 -53.70
CA LYS A 158 26.89 -45.85 -54.85
C LYS A 158 28.29 -46.42 -54.95
N VAL A 159 29.06 -46.38 -53.87
CA VAL A 159 30.44 -46.89 -53.85
C VAL A 159 30.45 -48.39 -54.15
N THR A 160 29.49 -49.15 -53.61
CA THR A 160 29.36 -50.59 -53.90
C THR A 160 29.10 -50.85 -55.38
N THR A 161 28.23 -50.07 -56.01
CA THR A 161 27.91 -50.17 -57.44
C THR A 161 29.13 -49.82 -58.30
N ASP A 162 29.79 -48.70 -58.00
CA ASP A 162 30.98 -48.24 -58.74
C ASP A 162 32.14 -49.23 -58.58
N PHE A 163 32.35 -49.76 -57.37
CA PHE A 163 33.36 -50.78 -57.09
C PHE A 163 33.13 -52.05 -57.91
N GLY A 164 31.90 -52.55 -57.95
CA GLY A 164 31.53 -53.70 -58.78
C GLY A 164 31.73 -53.44 -60.28
N SER A 165 31.39 -52.24 -60.76
CA SER A 165 31.60 -51.83 -62.15
C SER A 165 33.10 -51.80 -62.52
N ILE A 166 33.94 -51.25 -61.65
CA ILE A 166 35.40 -51.22 -61.86
C ILE A 166 35.96 -52.65 -61.92
N PHE A 167 35.58 -53.53 -60.99
CA PHE A 167 36.06 -54.92 -60.96
C PHE A 167 35.61 -55.72 -62.19
N SER A 168 34.35 -55.58 -62.61
CA SER A 168 33.85 -56.27 -63.81
C SER A 168 34.52 -55.78 -65.11
N THR A 169 34.96 -54.53 -65.15
CA THR A 169 35.75 -53.97 -66.27
C THR A 169 37.17 -54.54 -66.30
N LEU A 170 37.81 -54.70 -65.14
CA LEU A 170 39.17 -55.23 -65.03
C LEU A 170 39.22 -56.76 -65.18
N LEU A 171 38.20 -57.47 -64.73
CA LEU A 171 38.10 -58.93 -64.71
C LEU A 171 36.73 -59.38 -65.26
N PRO A 172 36.61 -59.57 -66.59
CA PRO A 172 35.35 -59.95 -67.23
C PRO A 172 34.79 -61.25 -66.65
N GLY A 173 33.52 -61.23 -66.24
CA GLY A 173 32.84 -62.39 -65.64
C GLY A 173 32.91 -62.48 -64.11
N THR A 174 33.46 -61.47 -63.43
CA THR A 174 33.49 -61.40 -61.95
C THR A 174 32.59 -60.28 -61.40
N MET A 175 32.11 -60.43 -60.17
CA MET A 175 31.30 -59.43 -59.45
C MET A 175 31.90 -59.22 -58.06
N ALA A 176 32.07 -57.95 -57.67
CA ALA A 176 32.55 -57.57 -56.35
C ALA A 176 31.59 -56.56 -55.72
N LYS A 177 31.39 -56.63 -54.40
CA LYS A 177 30.57 -55.70 -53.62
C LYS A 177 31.25 -55.40 -52.29
N LEU A 178 30.94 -54.24 -51.71
CA LEU A 178 31.25 -53.98 -50.31
C LEU A 178 30.18 -54.68 -49.46
N ASP A 179 30.61 -55.35 -48.39
CA ASP A 179 29.70 -55.99 -47.44
C ASP A 179 29.87 -55.36 -46.07
N ILE A 180 28.82 -55.44 -45.25
CA ILE A 180 28.84 -54.95 -43.88
C ILE A 180 29.67 -55.94 -43.04
N PRO A 181 30.64 -55.47 -42.21
CA PRO A 181 31.45 -56.35 -41.37
C PRO A 181 30.63 -57.24 -40.43
N GLU A 182 31.13 -58.44 -40.14
CA GLU A 182 30.47 -59.36 -39.20
C GLU A 182 30.35 -58.73 -37.81
N GLY A 183 29.11 -58.70 -37.27
CA GLY A 183 28.80 -58.11 -35.96
C GLY A 183 28.30 -56.66 -35.99
N CYS A 184 28.17 -56.04 -37.17
CA CYS A 184 27.55 -54.74 -37.36
C CYS A 184 26.13 -54.89 -37.93
N ASP A 185 25.14 -54.25 -37.30
CA ASP A 185 23.73 -54.31 -37.74
C ASP A 185 23.40 -53.29 -38.84
N SER A 186 24.25 -52.26 -39.00
CA SER A 186 24.05 -51.22 -40.01
C SER A 186 25.37 -50.70 -40.60
N VAL A 187 25.27 -50.07 -41.78
CA VAL A 187 26.39 -49.35 -42.42
C VAL A 187 27.02 -48.30 -41.49
N MET A 188 26.26 -47.81 -40.51
CA MET A 188 26.73 -46.83 -39.52
C MET A 188 27.79 -47.40 -38.57
N ASP A 189 27.68 -48.68 -38.22
CA ASP A 189 28.47 -49.29 -37.14
C ASP A 189 29.86 -49.74 -37.62
N GLY A 190 30.03 -49.91 -38.93
CA GLY A 190 31.29 -50.31 -39.55
C GLY A 190 32.22 -49.15 -39.96
N LEU A 191 31.87 -47.91 -39.60
CA LEU A 191 32.52 -46.66 -40.06
C LEU A 191 33.12 -45.82 -38.92
N GLU A 192 33.25 -46.37 -37.71
CA GLU A 192 34.06 -45.79 -36.62
C GLU A 192 35.57 -46.09 -36.77
#